data_AF-A0A817JT54-F1
#
_entry.id   AF-A0A817JT54-F1
#
_cell.length_a   1.000
_cell.length_b   1.000
_cell.length_c   1.000
_cell.angle_alpha   90.00
_cell.angle_beta   90.00
_cell.angle_gamma   90.00
#
_symmetry.space_group_name_H-M   'P 1'
#
loop_
_entity.id
_entity.type
_entity.pdbx_description
1 polymer ?
#
loop_
_entity_poly.entity_id
_entity_poly.type
_entity_poly.pdbx_seq_one_letter_code
_entity_poly.pdbx_strand_id
1 'polypeptide(L)' 'MEKFQVVPIQSVTKRKINRNATEFNSENNNLNVDDIVNVIDGSFSNSQGQINHLYGHLIFIFCHILIK' A
#
# COMPACT_ATOMS: atom_id res chain seq x y z
N MET A 1 10.54 -7.71 3.96
CA MET A 1 11.34 -8.26 2.84
C MET A 1 10.84 -7.62 1.56
N GLU A 2 11.50 -6.55 1.13
CA GLU A 2 11.19 -5.90 -0.15
C GLU A 2 11.65 -6.84 -1.28
N LYS A 3 10.69 -7.38 -2.03
CA LYS A 3 10.96 -8.22 -3.21
C LYS A 3 10.65 -7.41 -4.46
N PHE A 4 11.67 -6.75 -5.00
CA PHE A 4 11.61 -6.21 -6.35
C PHE A 4 12.12 -7.27 -7.31
N GLN A 5 11.39 -7.49 -8.40
CA GLN A 5 11.78 -8.43 -9.44
C GLN A 5 11.77 -7.72 -10.80
N VAL A 6 12.88 -7.86 -11.53
CA VAL A 6 12.94 -7.42 -12.93
C VAL A 6 12.15 -8.40 -13.78
N VAL A 7 11.18 -7.91 -14.56
CA VAL A 7 10.29 -8.72 -15.39
C VAL A 7 10.16 -8.15 -16.80
N PRO A 8 9.97 -8.99 -17.83
CA PRO A 8 9.64 -8.53 -19.18
C PRO A 8 8.31 -7.78 -19.20
N ILE A 9 8.19 -6.76 -20.06
CA ILE A 9 6.97 -5.94 -20.14
C ILE A 9 5.72 -6.75 -20.51
N GLN A 10 5.88 -7.78 -21.35
CA GLN A 10 4.80 -8.69 -21.76
C GLN A 10 4.32 -9.63 -20.64
N SER A 11 5.07 -9.72 -19.54
CA SER A 11 4.72 -10.54 -18.37
C SER A 11 3.91 -9.76 -17.32
N VAL A 12 3.69 -8.46 -17.53
CA VAL A 12 2.88 -7.61 -16.64
C VAL A 12 1.67 -7.06 -17.37
N THR A 13 0.57 -6.90 -16.63
CA THR A 13 -0.66 -6.29 -17.15
C THR A 13 -1.01 -5.07 -16.31
N LYS A 14 -1.53 -4.02 -16.97
CA LYS A 14 -2.01 -2.83 -16.26
C LYS A 14 -3.34 -3.15 -15.59
N ARG A 15 -3.33 -3.24 -14.26
CA ARG A 15 -4.55 -3.40 -13.48
C ARG A 15 -5.23 -2.05 -13.26
N LYS A 16 -6.54 -1.99 -13.47
CA LYS A 16 -7.33 -0.80 -13.12
C LYS A 16 -7.41 -0.66 -11.59
N ILE A 17 -7.13 0.54 -11.10
CA ILE A 17 -7.25 0.87 -9.68
C ILE A 17 -8.72 0.90 -9.31
N ASN A 18 -9.08 0.20 -8.22
CA ASN A 18 -10.40 0.32 -7.63
C ASN A 18 -10.35 1.42 -6.55
N ARG A 19 -10.84 2.62 -6.88
CA ARG A 19 -10.89 3.75 -5.95
C ARG A 19 -11.93 3.59 -4.84
N ASN A 20 -12.89 2.69 -5.05
CA ASN A 20 -13.95 2.40 -4.08
C ASN A 20 -13.63 1.16 -3.23
N ALA A 21 -12.38 0.67 -3.29
CA ALA A 21 -11.93 -0.39 -2.41
C ALA A 21 -11.82 0.16 -0.99
N THR A 22 -12.30 -0.62 -0.03
CA THR A 22 -12.21 -0.32 1.40
C THR A 22 -11.65 -1.54 2.10
N GLU A 23 -10.65 -1.34 2.94
CA GLU A 23 -10.07 -2.36 3.82
C GLU A 23 -10.16 -1.89 5.27
N PHE A 24 -9.87 -2.77 6.23
CA PHE A 24 -9.92 -2.44 7.66
C PHE A 24 -8.53 -2.42 8.28
N ASN A 25 -8.28 -1.45 9.17
CA ASN A 25 -7.08 -1.45 9.99
C ASN A 25 -7.26 -2.34 11.25
N SER A 26 -6.24 -2.41 12.11
CA SER A 26 -6.27 -3.14 13.39
C SER A 26 -7.34 -2.66 14.38
N GLU A 27 -7.86 -1.45 14.19
CA GLU A 27 -8.90 -0.83 15.02
C GLU A 27 -10.29 -0.93 14.37
N ASN A 28 -10.42 -1.67 13.27
CA ASN A 28 -11.62 -1.76 12.44
C ASN A 28 -12.08 -0.43 11.82
N ASN A 29 -11.18 0.52 11.64
CA ASN A 29 -11.44 1.73 10.85
C ASN A 29 -11.32 1.41 9.36
N ASN A 30 -12.17 2.06 8.56
CA ASN A 30 -12.13 1.97 7.11
C ASN A 30 -10.86 2.66 6.56
N LEU A 31 -10.17 1.97 5.67
CA LEU A 31 -9.04 2.46 4.90
C LEU A 31 -9.41 2.50 3.42
N ASN A 32 -9.29 3.68 2.81
CA ASN A 32 -9.58 3.90 1.41
C ASN A 32 -8.33 4.40 0.66
N VAL A 33 -8.43 4.40 -0.67
CA VAL A 33 -7.43 5.06 -1.52
C VAL A 33 -7.42 6.56 -1.20
N ASP A 34 -6.23 7.17 -1.21
CA ASP A 34 -5.93 8.57 -0.87
C ASP A 34 -5.90 8.92 0.63
N ASP A 35 -6.21 7.97 1.52
CA ASP A 35 -6.05 8.19 2.97
C ASP A 35 -4.57 8.24 3.39
N ILE A 36 -4.26 9.07 4.38
CA ILE A 36 -2.94 9.14 5.02
C ILE A 36 -2.92 8.19 6.21
N VAL A 37 -1.97 7.26 6.22
CA VAL A 37 -1.85 6.24 7.26
C VAL A 37 -0.46 6.21 7.88
N ASN A 38 -0.42 5.83 9.16
CA ASN A 38 0.80 5.55 9.90
C ASN A 38 0.94 4.04 10.08
N VAL A 39 2.09 3.50 9.72
CA VAL A 39 2.40 2.07 9.91
C VAL A 39 2.83 1.86 11.35
N ILE A 40 2.03 1.14 12.12
CA ILE A 40 2.27 0.91 13.57
C ILE A 40 3.13 -0.32 13.87
N ASP A 41 3.19 -1.29 12.94
CA ASP A 41 3.89 -2.57 13.15
C ASP A 41 4.50 -3.08 11.83
N GLY A 42 5.51 -3.95 11.93
CA GLY A 42 6.23 -4.56 10.81
C GLY A 42 7.49 -3.80 10.37
N SER A 43 8.06 -4.22 9.23
CA SER A 43 9.35 -3.67 8.75
C SER A 43 9.34 -2.18 8.40
N PHE A 44 8.17 -1.58 8.24
CA PHE A 44 7.99 -0.16 7.91
C PHE A 44 7.39 0.64 9.08
N SER A 45 7.45 0.11 10.31
CA SER A 45 6.94 0.77 11.52
C SER A 45 7.43 2.21 11.62
N ASN A 46 6.57 3.12 12.07
CA ASN A 46 6.79 4.57 12.17
C ASN A 46 6.89 5.31 10.83
N SER A 47 6.58 4.66 9.71
CA SER A 47 6.43 5.34 8.42
C SER A 47 5.03 5.93 8.28
N GLN A 48 4.95 7.12 7.69
CA GLN A 48 3.70 7.76 7.29
C GLN A 48 3.67 7.93 5.77
N GLY A 49 2.52 7.62 5.16
CA GLY A 49 2.33 7.83 3.74
C GLY A 49 0.88 7.73 3.30
N GLN A 50 0.65 8.03 2.02
CA GLN A 50 -0.67 8.01 1.39
C GLN A 50 -0.94 6.65 0.75
N ILE A 51 -2.16 6.12 0.91
CA ILE A 51 -2.58 4.88 0.26
C ILE A 51 -2.83 5.14 -1.24
N ASN A 52 -2.08 4.46 -2.11
CA ASN A 52 -2.29 4.53 -3.56
C ASN A 52 -3.10 3.37 -4.11
N HIS A 53 -2.88 2.17 -3.57
CA HIS A 53 -3.55 0.95 -4.03
C HIS A 53 -3.89 0.04 -2.87
N LEU A 54 -5.11 -0.50 -2.92
CA LEU A 54 -5.57 -1.60 -2.08
C LEU A 54 -5.70 -2.84 -2.94
N TYR A 55 -5.12 -3.95 -2.48
CA TYR A 55 -5.19 -5.22 -3.18
C TYR A 55 -5.35 -6.40 -2.22
N GLY A 56 -6.61 -6.79 -1.99
CA GLY A 56 -6.93 -7.71 -0.90
C GLY A 56 -6.37 -7.14 0.41
N HIS A 57 -5.69 -7.97 1.19
CA HIS A 57 -5.11 -7.55 2.47
C HIS A 57 -3.74 -6.84 2.35
N LEU A 58 -3.37 -6.39 1.14
CA LEU A 58 -2.15 -5.63 0.89
C LEU A 58 -2.47 -4.16 0.59
N ILE A 59 -1.79 -3.27 1.30
CA ILE A 59 -1.91 -1.83 1.16
C ILE A 59 -0.59 -1.30 0.61
N PHE A 60 -0.65 -0.63 -0.55
CA PHE A 60 0.49 0.04 -1.15
C PHE A 60 0.46 1.50 -0.76
N ILE A 61 1.47 1.88 0.03
CA ILE A 61 1.62 3.23 0.60
C ILE A 61 2.74 3.94 -0.15
N PHE A 62 2.50 5.20 -0.51
CA PHE A 62 3.53 6.11 -0.99
C PHE A 62 3.99 7.00 0.17
N CYS A 63 5.23 6.80 0.61
CA CYS A 63 5.87 7.64 1.62
C CYS A 63 6.80 8.65 0.92
N HIS A 64 6.64 9.95 1.24
CA HIS A 64 7.57 10.98 0.78
C HIS A 64 8.95 10.85 1.44
N ILE A 65 9.01 10.26 2.64
CA ILE A 65 10.23 9.98 3.38
C ILE A 65 10.29 8.48 3.59
N LEU A 66 11.16 7.82 2.84
CA LEU A 66 11.49 6.41 3.06
C LEU A 66 12.53 6.36 4.18
N ILE A 67 12.07 6.14 5.42
CA ILE A 67 12.97 5.89 6.54
C ILE A 67 13.39 4.43 6.44
N LYS A 68 14.71 4.21 6.27
CA LYS A 68 15.34 2.88 6.18
C LYS A 68 15.62 2.30 7.55
#